data_AF-R9KW73-F1
#
_entry.id   AF-R9KW73-F1
#
_cell.length_a   1.000
_cell.length_b   1.000
_cell.length_c   1.000
_cell.angle_alpha   90.00
_cell.angle_beta   90.00
_cell.angle_gamma   90.00
#
_symmetry.space_group_name_H-M   'P 1'
#
loop_
_entity.id
_entity.type
_entity.pdbx_description
1 polymer ?
#
loop_
_entity_poly.entity_id
_entity_poly.type
_entity_poly.pdbx_seq_one_letter_code
_entity_poly.pdbx_strand_id
1 'polypeptide(L)'
;MLSVAESAERLGVSPARVRALIKAGQLPACKSGRAWVLREEDVLERVAVHPRAGRPSAASRFARGSAHREPTEAGAPHGLYRECRALFSHVPTAAMMAQAQSQEEAAFYMAVSDFFLQQRQAQLVKEGVF
;
A
#
# COMPACT_ATOMS: atom_id res chain seq x y z
N MET A 1 -31.86 6.26 21.66
CA MET A 1 -31.90 5.70 20.29
C MET A 1 -31.61 6.84 19.33
N LEU A 2 -30.62 6.69 18.45
CA LEU A 2 -30.12 7.72 17.54
C LEU A 2 -30.40 7.36 16.09
N SER A 3 -30.69 8.37 15.28
CA SER A 3 -30.71 8.25 13.83
C SER A 3 -29.29 8.14 13.25
N VAL A 4 -29.21 7.75 11.98
CA VAL A 4 -27.95 7.76 11.22
C VAL A 4 -27.31 9.14 11.16
N ALA A 5 -28.12 10.20 11.09
CA ALA A 5 -27.62 11.59 11.01
C ALA A 5 -26.98 12.02 12.33
N GLU A 6 -27.67 11.82 13.45
CA GLU A 6 -27.16 12.14 14.79
C GLU A 6 -25.93 11.29 15.13
N SER A 7 -25.92 10.01 14.74
CA SER A 7 -24.76 9.14 14.93
C SER A 7 -23.56 9.59 14.10
N ALA A 8 -23.80 10.15 12.90
CA ALA A 8 -22.76 10.66 12.03
C ALA A 8 -22.07 11.90 12.63
N GLU A 9 -22.85 12.83 13.18
CA GLU A 9 -22.35 14.01 13.88
C GLU A 9 -21.50 13.61 15.09
N ARG A 10 -21.98 12.69 15.92
CA ARG A 10 -21.25 12.22 17.12
C ARG A 10 -19.96 11.46 16.78
N LEU A 11 -19.93 10.73 15.67
CA LEU A 11 -18.74 10.02 15.20
C LEU A 11 -17.79 10.91 14.39
N GLY A 12 -18.18 12.13 14.04
CA GLY A 12 -17.40 13.02 13.15
C GLY A 12 -17.21 12.47 11.74
N VAL A 13 -18.17 11.71 11.21
CA VAL A 13 -18.12 11.10 9.86
C VAL A 13 -19.35 11.43 9.04
N SER A 14 -19.33 11.14 7.73
CA SER A 14 -20.51 11.35 6.89
C SER A 14 -21.61 10.31 7.14
N PRO A 15 -22.90 10.64 6.94
CA PRO A 15 -23.99 9.67 7.04
C PRO A 15 -23.84 8.44 6.12
N ALA A 16 -23.23 8.63 4.95
CA ALA A 16 -22.89 7.54 4.04
C ALA A 16 -21.87 6.57 4.66
N ARG A 17 -20.88 7.09 5.41
CA ARG A 17 -19.91 6.28 6.13
C ARG A 17 -20.55 5.48 7.25
N VAL A 18 -21.49 6.06 8.00
CA VAL A 18 -22.28 5.34 9.03
C VAL A 18 -23.05 4.19 8.40
N ARG A 19 -23.75 4.41 7.29
CA ARG A 19 -24.45 3.33 6.55
C ARG A 19 -23.49 2.23 6.08
N ALA A 20 -22.29 2.60 5.64
CA ALA A 20 -21.26 1.64 5.26
C ALA A 20 -20.76 0.81 6.46
N LEU A 21 -20.64 1.42 7.66
CA LEU A 21 -20.27 0.72 8.90
C LEU A 21 -21.35 -0.27 9.33
N ILE A 22 -22.62 0.13 9.26
CA ILE A 22 -23.77 -0.74 9.52
C ILE A 22 -23.76 -1.93 8.54
N LYS A 23 -23.62 -1.66 7.24
CA LYS A 23 -23.54 -2.71 6.21
C LYS A 23 -22.33 -3.64 6.41
N ALA A 24 -21.23 -3.12 6.93
CA ALA A 24 -20.03 -3.90 7.24
C ALA A 24 -20.13 -4.70 8.56
N GLY A 25 -21.20 -4.52 9.34
CA GLY A 25 -21.37 -5.13 10.67
C GLY A 25 -20.45 -4.55 11.75
N GLN A 26 -19.85 -3.37 11.50
CA GLN A 26 -18.89 -2.74 12.41
C GLN A 26 -19.55 -1.76 13.40
N LEU A 27 -20.84 -1.49 13.22
CA LEU A 27 -21.62 -0.63 14.09
C LEU A 27 -23.02 -1.25 14.22
N PRO A 28 -23.40 -1.74 15.42
CA PRO A 28 -24.71 -2.31 15.65
C PRO A 28 -25.82 -1.29 15.34
N ALA A 29 -26.83 -1.72 14.59
CA ALA A 29 -28.00 -0.91 14.28
C ALA A 29 -29.22 -1.80 14.09
N CYS A 30 -30.37 -1.31 14.53
CA CYS A 30 -31.67 -1.95 14.33
C CYS A 30 -32.40 -1.25 13.17
N LYS A 31 -32.98 -2.02 12.26
CA LYS A 31 -33.81 -1.47 11.19
C LYS A 31 -35.22 -1.22 11.70
N SER A 32 -35.64 0.04 11.69
CA SER A 32 -37.01 0.46 12.05
C SER A 32 -37.68 1.06 10.82
N GLY A 33 -38.55 0.28 10.18
CA GLY A 33 -39.19 0.63 8.91
C GLY A 33 -38.17 0.89 7.79
N ARG A 34 -38.14 2.13 7.28
CA ARG A 34 -37.19 2.57 6.22
C ARG A 34 -35.88 3.15 6.78
N ALA A 35 -35.78 3.33 8.09
CA ALA A 35 -34.64 3.96 8.74
C ALA A 35 -33.80 2.95 9.53
N TRP A 36 -32.52 3.30 9.73
CA TRP A 36 -31.64 2.62 10.67
C TRP A 36 -31.59 3.43 11.97
N VAL A 37 -31.73 2.73 13.08
CA VAL A 37 -31.69 3.28 14.43
C VAL A 37 -30.54 2.63 15.18
N LEU A 38 -29.70 3.45 15.79
CA LEU A 38 -28.52 3.05 16.52
C LEU A 38 -28.76 3.26 18.01
N ARG A 39 -28.14 2.43 18.84
CA ARG A 39 -28.14 2.70 20.27
C ARG A 39 -27.04 3.71 20.59
N GLU A 40 -27.26 4.49 21.63
CA GLU A 40 -26.36 5.60 21.95
C GLU A 40 -25.04 5.07 22.53
N GLU A 41 -25.13 4.01 23.33
CA GLU A 41 -24.00 3.27 23.90
C GLU A 41 -23.03 2.75 22.82
N ASP A 42 -23.54 2.14 21.75
CA ASP A 42 -22.74 1.54 20.68
C ASP A 42 -21.93 2.61 19.91
N VAL A 43 -22.54 3.79 19.74
CA VAL A 43 -21.91 4.93 19.07
C VAL A 43 -20.80 5.51 19.94
N LEU A 44 -21.06 5.67 21.25
CA LEU A 44 -20.09 6.20 22.20
C LEU A 44 -18.90 5.27 22.42
N GLU A 45 -19.14 3.96 22.51
CA GLU A 45 -18.08 2.95 22.62
C GLU A 45 -17.12 3.03 21.42
N ARG A 46 -17.67 3.20 20.22
CA ARG A 46 -16.87 3.34 19.01
C ARG A 46 -16.06 4.65 18.99
N VAL A 47 -16.61 5.74 19.49
CA VAL A 47 -15.85 7.00 19.67
C VAL A 47 -14.68 6.74 20.62
N ALA A 48 -14.91 6.07 21.75
CA ALA A 48 -13.87 5.80 22.74
C ALA A 48 -12.70 4.97 22.17
N VAL A 49 -13.00 3.95 21.35
CA VAL A 49 -12.01 3.05 20.75
C VAL A 49 -11.09 3.75 19.72
N HIS A 50 -11.43 4.96 19.23
CA HIS A 50 -10.63 5.76 18.27
C HIS A 50 -9.91 4.91 17.21
N PRO A 51 -10.64 4.16 16.35
CA PRO A 51 -10.01 3.36 15.31
C PRO A 51 -9.17 4.28 14.41
N ARG A 52 -7.84 4.03 14.38
CA ARG A 52 -6.85 4.89 13.72
C ARG A 52 -7.36 5.34 12.35
N ALA A 53 -7.33 6.65 12.13
CA ALA A 53 -7.60 7.24 10.84
C ALA A 53 -6.59 6.70 9.82
N GLY A 54 -7.03 5.77 8.99
CA GLY A 54 -6.20 5.10 8.01
C GLY A 54 -7.06 4.59 6.86
N ARG A 55 -6.55 4.74 5.64
CA ARG A 55 -7.12 4.09 4.47
C ARG A 55 -7.22 2.59 4.77
N PRO A 56 -8.38 1.92 4.59
CA PRO A 56 -8.47 0.48 4.79
C PRO A 56 -7.35 -0.18 3.98
N SER A 57 -6.49 -0.93 4.67
CA SER A 57 -5.41 -1.64 4.00
C SER A 57 -6.03 -2.53 2.93
N ALA A 58 -5.41 -2.59 1.75
CA ALA A 58 -5.89 -3.45 0.68
C ALA A 58 -6.06 -4.90 1.17
N ALA A 59 -5.26 -5.34 2.15
CA ALA A 59 -5.38 -6.63 2.83
C ALA A 59 -6.76 -6.89 3.47
N SER A 60 -7.45 -5.87 4.00
CA SER A 60 -8.79 -6.05 4.60
C SER A 60 -9.90 -6.32 3.56
N ARG A 61 -9.68 -5.99 2.28
CA ARG A 61 -10.61 -6.35 1.19
C ARG A 61 -10.51 -7.82 0.81
N PHE A 62 -9.37 -8.47 1.07
CA PHE A 62 -9.12 -9.87 0.71
C PHE A 62 -9.39 -10.87 1.85
N ALA A 63 -9.61 -10.40 3.09
CA ALA A 63 -9.84 -11.26 4.25
C ALA A 63 -11.20 -12.00 4.28
N ARG A 64 -12.03 -11.90 3.22
CA ARG A 64 -13.33 -12.58 3.14
C ARG A 64 -13.41 -13.68 2.07
N GLY A 65 -12.26 -14.26 1.72
CA GLY A 65 -12.22 -15.43 0.85
C GLY A 65 -10.82 -16.05 0.82
N SER A 66 -10.47 -16.80 1.85
CA SER A 66 -9.32 -17.72 1.77
C SER A 66 -9.66 -19.03 2.47
N ALA A 67 -10.53 -19.81 1.83
CA ALA A 67 -10.27 -21.25 1.79
C ALA A 67 -8.91 -21.42 1.11
N HIS A 68 -8.06 -22.24 1.72
CA HIS A 68 -6.76 -22.72 1.24
C HIS A 68 -6.47 -22.39 -0.23
N ARG A 69 -5.57 -21.42 -0.46
CA ARG A 69 -4.80 -21.41 -1.70
C ARG A 69 -3.34 -21.38 -1.31
N GLU A 70 -2.73 -22.54 -1.46
CA GLU A 70 -1.28 -22.72 -1.43
C GLU A 70 -0.61 -21.61 -2.26
N PRO A 71 0.49 -21.01 -1.76
CA PRO A 71 1.20 -19.97 -2.47
C PRO A 71 2.00 -20.60 -3.63
N THR A 72 1.36 -20.77 -4.77
CA THR A 72 2.08 -20.96 -6.05
C THR A 72 2.74 -19.65 -6.46
N GLU A 73 4.04 -19.57 -6.19
CA GLU A 73 5.10 -19.01 -7.05
C GLU A 73 4.67 -17.98 -8.10
N ALA A 74 4.35 -16.78 -7.63
CA ALA A 74 4.51 -15.57 -8.42
C ALA A 74 5.33 -14.61 -7.56
N GLY A 75 6.61 -14.44 -7.93
CA GLY A 75 7.61 -13.65 -7.21
C GLY A 75 7.01 -12.37 -6.66
N ALA A 76 6.93 -12.29 -5.34
CA ALA A 76 6.40 -11.14 -4.65
C ALA A 76 7.12 -9.88 -5.18
N PRO A 77 6.42 -8.77 -5.46
CA PRO A 77 7.04 -7.52 -5.90
C PRO A 77 8.23 -7.08 -5.02
N HIS A 78 8.23 -7.54 -3.76
CA HIS A 78 9.32 -7.35 -2.81
C HIS A 78 10.62 -8.08 -3.19
N GLY A 79 10.53 -9.28 -3.77
CA GLY A 79 11.68 -10.04 -4.28
C GLY A 79 12.32 -9.33 -5.48
N LEU A 80 11.52 -8.98 -6.49
CA LEU A 80 11.96 -8.19 -7.65
C LEU A 80 12.61 -6.86 -7.23
N TYR A 81 12.01 -6.14 -6.26
CA TYR A 81 12.60 -4.91 -5.72
C TYR A 81 13.98 -5.16 -5.08
N ARG A 82 14.15 -6.23 -4.30
CA ARG A 82 15.43 -6.55 -3.67
C ARG A 82 16.50 -6.94 -4.68
N GLU A 83 16.12 -7.72 -5.69
CA GLU A 83 17.00 -8.10 -6.80
C GLU A 83 17.43 -6.88 -7.61
N CYS A 84 16.49 -6.02 -8.01
CA CYS A 84 16.80 -4.76 -8.66
C CYS A 84 17.75 -3.93 -7.80
N ARG A 85 17.46 -3.76 -6.51
CA ARG A 85 18.31 -2.98 -5.60
C ARG A 85 19.74 -3.54 -5.50
N ALA A 86 19.90 -4.85 -5.47
CA ALA A 86 21.22 -5.50 -5.44
C ALA A 86 21.98 -5.31 -6.77
N LEU A 87 21.29 -5.40 -7.91
CA LEU A 87 21.90 -5.10 -9.21
C LEU A 87 22.36 -3.64 -9.31
N PHE A 88 21.57 -2.70 -8.77
CA PHE A 88 21.89 -1.28 -8.79
C PHE A 88 22.90 -0.83 -7.72
N SER A 89 23.24 -1.66 -6.72
CA SER A 89 24.25 -1.28 -5.72
C SER A 89 25.69 -1.18 -6.27
N HIS A 90 25.93 -1.70 -7.48
CA HIS A 90 27.21 -1.60 -8.17
C HIS A 90 27.27 -0.44 -9.18
N VAL A 91 26.17 0.29 -9.37
CA VAL A 91 26.17 1.52 -10.15
C VAL A 91 26.78 2.63 -9.28
N PRO A 92 27.74 3.43 -9.79
CA PRO A 92 28.32 4.53 -9.04
C PRO A 92 27.18 5.42 -8.56
N THR A 93 27.02 5.42 -7.25
CA THR A 93 25.96 6.17 -6.59
C THR A 93 26.33 7.66 -6.67
N ALA A 94 25.34 8.55 -6.55
CA ALA A 94 25.59 9.99 -6.47
C ALA A 94 26.66 10.36 -5.41
N ALA A 95 26.80 9.56 -4.35
CA ALA A 95 27.84 9.71 -3.33
C ALA A 95 29.27 9.38 -3.82
N MET A 96 29.45 8.44 -4.77
CA MET A 96 30.75 8.14 -5.38
C MET A 96 31.14 9.23 -6.38
N MET A 97 30.16 9.74 -7.15
CA MET A 97 30.35 10.89 -8.05
C MET A 97 30.76 12.16 -7.28
N ALA A 98 30.19 12.37 -6.09
CA ALA A 98 30.53 13.50 -5.21
C ALA A 98 31.93 13.39 -4.57
N GLN A 99 32.53 12.18 -4.57
CA GLN A 99 33.88 11.93 -4.07
C GLN A 99 34.94 11.98 -5.19
N ALA A 100 34.53 12.13 -6.45
CA ALA A 100 35.46 12.30 -7.56
C ALA A 100 36.30 13.56 -7.35
N GLN A 101 37.62 13.41 -7.48
CA GLN A 101 38.58 14.49 -7.27
C GLN A 101 38.64 15.44 -8.48
N SER A 102 38.13 14.99 -9.63
CA SER A 102 38.03 15.79 -10.84
C SER A 102 36.76 15.49 -11.65
N GLN A 103 36.41 16.42 -12.54
CA GLN A 103 35.31 16.25 -13.49
C GLN A 103 35.55 15.09 -14.47
N GLU A 104 36.81 14.86 -14.84
CA GLU A 104 37.24 13.77 -15.71
C GLU A 104 37.04 12.41 -15.03
N GLU A 105 37.32 12.33 -13.73
CA GLU A 105 37.11 11.12 -12.93
C GLU A 105 35.62 10.78 -12.78
N ALA A 106 34.76 11.78 -12.55
CA ALA A 106 33.30 11.58 -12.55
C ALA A 106 32.78 11.13 -13.93
N ALA A 107 33.27 11.74 -15.01
CA ALA A 107 32.93 11.35 -16.38
C ALA A 107 33.38 9.91 -16.69
N PHE A 108 34.55 9.51 -16.19
CA PHE A 108 35.07 8.15 -16.30
C PHE A 108 34.16 7.14 -15.57
N TYR A 109 33.77 7.41 -14.32
CA TYR A 109 32.85 6.53 -13.59
C TYR A 109 31.51 6.36 -14.31
N MET A 110 30.97 7.43 -14.89
CA MET A 110 29.75 7.37 -15.69
C MET A 110 29.94 6.52 -16.94
N ALA A 111 31.01 6.74 -17.70
CA ALA A 111 31.28 6.02 -18.95
C ALA A 111 31.48 4.52 -18.73
N VAL A 112 32.22 4.14 -17.69
CA VAL A 112 32.44 2.73 -17.32
C VAL A 112 31.12 2.05 -16.95
N SER A 113 30.27 2.75 -16.22
CA SER A 113 29.00 2.17 -15.76
C SER A 113 27.99 2.02 -16.88
N ASP A 114 27.91 3.02 -17.76
CA ASP A 114 27.06 2.98 -18.94
C ASP A 114 27.49 1.85 -19.88
N PHE A 115 28.80 1.64 -20.07
CA PHE A 115 29.33 0.51 -20.84
C PHE A 115 28.83 -0.84 -20.32
N PHE A 116 28.88 -1.10 -19.01
CA PHE A 116 28.41 -2.36 -18.45
C PHE A 116 26.89 -2.53 -18.56
N LEU A 117 26.12 -1.45 -18.41
CA LEU A 117 24.67 -1.48 -18.60
C LEU A 117 24.31 -1.82 -20.06
N GLN A 118 24.96 -1.17 -21.02
CA GLN A 118 24.78 -1.44 -22.45
C GLN A 118 25.17 -2.87 -22.81
N GLN A 119 26.29 -3.38 -22.27
CA GLN A 119 26.72 -4.76 -22.48
C GLN A 119 25.70 -5.76 -21.93
N ARG A 120 25.16 -5.51 -20.73
CA ARG A 120 24.13 -6.36 -20.12
C ARG A 120 22.82 -6.32 -20.91
N GLN A 121 22.40 -5.14 -21.38
CA GLN A 121 21.22 -5.00 -22.23
C GLN A 121 21.38 -5.78 -23.54
N ALA A 122 22.54 -5.68 -24.20
CA ALA A 122 22.83 -6.42 -25.41
C ALA A 122 22.81 -7.94 -25.19
N GLN A 123 23.25 -8.43 -24.03
CA GLN A 123 23.15 -9.83 -23.66
C GLN A 123 21.69 -10.28 -23.50
N LEU A 124 20.87 -9.50 -22.78
CA LEU A 124 19.45 -9.83 -22.56
C LEU A 124 18.63 -9.86 -23.86
N VAL A 125 18.96 -8.97 -24.81
CA VAL A 125 18.37 -8.99 -26.16
C VAL A 125 18.74 -10.28 -26.90
N LYS A 126 20.00 -10.74 -26.81
CA LYS A 126 20.42 -12.02 -27.41
C LYS A 126 19.73 -13.22 -26.76
N GLU A 127 19.44 -13.14 -25.47
CA GLU A 127 18.73 -14.18 -24.70
C GLU A 127 17.20 -14.17 -24.94
N GLY A 128 16.67 -13.19 -25.68
CA GLY A 128 15.24 -13.11 -26.02
C GLY A 128 14.33 -12.70 -24.86
N VAL A 129 14.90 -12.09 -23.81
CA VAL A 129 14.16 -11.59 -22.64
C VAL A 129 13.53 -10.22 -22.91
N PHE A 130 13.96 -9.54 -23.98
CA PHE A 130 13.53 -8.20 -24.41
C PHE A 130 13.20 -8.15 -25.90
#